data_AF-A0A965QVB5-F1
#
_entry.id   AF-A0A965QVB5-F1
#
_cell.length_a   1.000
_cell.length_b   1.000
_cell.length_c   1.000
_cell.angle_alpha   90.00
_cell.angle_beta   90.00
_cell.angle_gamma   90.00
#
_symmetry.space_group_name_H-M   'P 1'
#
loop_
_entity.id
_entity.type
_entity.pdbx_description
1 polymer ?
#
loop_
_entity_poly.entity_id
_entity_poly.type
_entity_poly.pdbx_seq_one_letter_code
_entity_poly.pdbx_strand_id
1 'polypeptide(L)'
;MPRFTTFLFDLDGTLIDHFGAIHRAHSHTMKTLGLPAPTMAQVRSAVGGGIEVAIERLVGSGRVAEALPVYRAFWDRHMLEDVALLPGARELLVALQARD
;
A
#
# COMPACT_ATOMS: atom_id res chain seq x y z
N MET A 1 28.91 10.99 14.19
CA MET A 1 28.17 10.49 12.99
C MET A 1 27.87 11.67 12.09
N PRO A 2 27.85 11.49 10.76
CA PRO A 2 27.47 12.57 9.83
C PRO A 2 26.03 13.02 10.08
N ARG A 3 25.76 14.31 9.83
CA ARG A 3 24.43 14.92 9.97
C ARG A 3 23.75 14.91 8.61
N PHE A 4 22.71 14.09 8.44
CA PHE A 4 21.91 14.07 7.22
C PHE A 4 20.99 15.30 7.16
N THR A 5 20.92 15.93 5.99
CA THR A 5 20.07 17.10 5.73
C THR A 5 18.88 16.78 4.82
N THR A 6 18.91 15.63 4.15
CA THR A 6 17.85 15.17 3.24
C THR A 6 17.32 13.83 3.71
N PHE A 7 16.01 13.72 3.83
CA PHE A 7 15.30 12.51 4.25
C PHE A 7 14.24 12.18 3.19
N LEU A 8 14.25 10.95 2.69
CA LEU A 8 13.21 10.44 1.80
C LEU A 8 12.41 9.39 2.59
N PHE A 9 11.09 9.48 2.50
CA PHE A 9 10.17 8.56 3.16
C PHE A 9 9.37 7.82 2.10
N ASP A 10 9.26 6.51 2.27
CA ASP A 10 8.12 5.78 1.71
C ASP A 10 6.83 6.15 2.48
N LEU A 11 5.68 5.78 1.95
CA LEU A 11 4.37 6.15 2.51
C LEU A 11 3.70 4.99 3.24
N ASP A 12 3.31 3.96 2.50
CA ASP A 12 2.48 2.85 2.99
C ASP A 12 3.30 1.93 3.89
N GLY A 13 2.90 1.81 5.15
CA GLY A 13 3.66 1.05 6.14
C GLY A 13 4.90 1.77 6.69
N THR A 14 5.12 3.03 6.28
CA THR A 14 6.21 3.88 6.81
C THR A 14 5.66 5.09 7.55
N LEU A 15 4.78 5.89 6.92
CA LEU A 15 4.14 7.05 7.55
C LEU A 15 2.67 6.79 7.90
N ILE A 16 1.99 5.96 7.10
CA ILE A 16 0.57 5.64 7.28
C ILE A 16 0.36 4.12 7.32
N ASP A 17 -0.64 3.67 8.09
CA ASP A 17 -1.20 2.34 7.95
C ASP A 17 -2.26 2.35 6.85
N HIS A 18 -1.87 1.90 5.65
CA HIS A 18 -2.72 1.83 4.47
C HIS A 18 -3.11 0.39 4.12
N PHE A 19 -2.63 -0.60 4.89
CA PHE A 19 -2.77 -2.01 4.53
C PHE A 19 -4.23 -2.50 4.56
N GLY A 20 -5.09 -1.86 5.36
CA GLY A 20 -6.53 -2.11 5.35
C GLY A 20 -7.16 -1.83 3.98
N ALA A 21 -6.92 -0.64 3.42
CA ALA A 21 -7.44 -0.27 2.10
C ALA A 21 -6.84 -1.13 0.98
N ILE A 22 -5.53 -1.38 1.02
CA ILE A 22 -4.84 -2.24 0.05
C ILE A 22 -5.41 -3.66 0.08
N HIS A 23 -5.65 -4.22 1.28
CA HIS A 23 -6.24 -5.53 1.46
C HIS A 23 -7.67 -5.61 0.92
N ARG A 24 -8.50 -4.58 1.16
CA ARG A 24 -9.86 -4.51 0.60
C ARG A 24 -9.84 -4.46 -0.92
N ALA A 25 -8.97 -3.65 -1.53
CA ALA A 25 -8.85 -3.54 -2.99
C ALA A 25 -8.41 -4.86 -3.64
N HIS A 26 -7.39 -5.53 -3.10
CA HIS A 26 -7.00 -6.86 -3.59
C HIS A 26 -8.09 -7.91 -3.34
N SER A 27 -8.73 -7.91 -2.18
CA SER A 27 -9.83 -8.84 -1.87
C SER A 27 -11.00 -8.67 -2.83
N HIS A 28 -11.38 -7.43 -3.15
CA HIS A 28 -12.43 -7.14 -4.14
C HIS A 28 -12.02 -7.64 -5.53
N THR A 29 -10.79 -7.34 -5.95
CA THR A 29 -10.25 -7.75 -7.25
C THR A 29 -10.22 -9.26 -7.40
N MET A 30 -9.65 -9.97 -6.42
CA MET A 30 -9.55 -11.43 -6.46
C MET A 30 -10.93 -12.09 -6.46
N LYS A 31 -11.87 -11.63 -5.63
CA LYS A 31 -13.25 -12.14 -5.63
C LYS A 31 -13.94 -11.92 -6.98
N THR A 32 -13.77 -10.74 -7.60
CA THR A 32 -14.34 -10.41 -8.92
C THR A 32 -13.80 -11.34 -10.01
N LEU A 33 -12.54 -11.78 -9.87
CA LEU A 33 -11.85 -12.69 -10.77
C LEU A 33 -12.04 -14.18 -10.44
N GLY A 34 -12.93 -14.51 -9.49
CA GLY A 34 -13.18 -15.89 -9.05
C GLY A 34 -12.04 -16.53 -8.26
N LEU A 35 -11.13 -15.72 -7.69
CA LEU A 35 -10.01 -16.17 -6.88
C LEU A 35 -10.31 -16.10 -5.38
N PRO A 36 -9.61 -16.90 -4.56
CA PRO A 36 -9.61 -16.72 -3.11
C PRO A 36 -9.12 -15.32 -2.72
N ALA A 37 -9.76 -14.68 -1.75
CA ALA A 37 -9.26 -13.42 -1.21
C ALA A 37 -7.90 -13.62 -0.51
N PRO A 38 -6.97 -12.66 -0.60
CA PRO A 38 -5.67 -12.81 0.05
C PRO A 38 -5.79 -12.57 1.55
N THR A 39 -4.87 -13.13 2.31
CA THR A 39 -4.67 -12.80 3.72
C THR A 39 -3.94 -11.46 3.86
N MET A 40 -4.06 -10.82 5.02
CA MET A 40 -3.31 -9.60 5.32
C MET A 40 -1.79 -9.81 5.23
N ALA A 41 -1.30 -10.99 5.63
CA ALA A 41 0.12 -11.33 5.52
C ALA A 41 0.60 -11.42 4.06
N GLN A 42 -0.21 -12.01 3.17
CA GLN A 42 0.09 -12.05 1.74
C GLN A 42 0.12 -10.65 1.14
N VAL A 43 -0.82 -9.77 1.51
CA VAL A 43 -0.82 -8.37 1.07
C VAL A 43 0.44 -7.64 1.53
N ARG A 44 0.82 -7.75 2.82
CA ARG A 44 2.04 -7.12 3.33
C ARG A 44 3.31 -7.59 2.61
N SER A 45 3.38 -8.86 2.24
CA SER A 45 4.50 -9.41 1.46
C SER A 45 4.50 -8.95 -0.01
N ALA A 46 3.31 -8.70 -0.57
CA ALA A 46 3.15 -8.28 -1.96
C ALA A 46 3.43 -6.78 -2.17
N VAL A 47 3.13 -5.94 -1.18
CA VAL A 47 3.33 -4.49 -1.24
C VAL A 47 4.83 -4.13 -1.32
N GLY A 48 5.14 -3.14 -2.14
CA GLY A 48 6.50 -2.69 -2.46
C GLY A 48 6.85 -2.97 -3.91
N GLY A 49 7.41 -1.96 -4.60
CA GLY A 49 7.74 -2.03 -6.03
C GLY A 49 6.60 -1.61 -6.98
N GLY A 50 5.51 -1.05 -6.45
CA GLY A 50 4.40 -0.51 -7.24
C GLY A 50 3.19 -1.43 -7.37
N ILE A 51 2.08 -0.86 -7.86
CA ILE A 51 0.77 -1.51 -7.93
C ILE A 51 0.74 -2.76 -8.83
N GLU A 52 1.39 -2.71 -9.99
CA GLU A 52 1.43 -3.83 -10.94
C GLU A 52 2.18 -5.03 -10.37
N VAL A 53 3.29 -4.78 -9.68
CA VAL A 53 4.08 -5.81 -8.98
C VAL A 53 3.27 -6.44 -7.86
N ALA A 54 2.57 -5.65 -7.04
CA ALA A 54 1.74 -6.17 -5.97
C ALA A 54 0.55 -7.00 -6.50
N ILE A 55 -0.08 -6.55 -7.59
CA ILE A 55 -1.12 -7.32 -8.27
C ILE A 55 -0.54 -8.63 -8.80
N GLU A 56 0.53 -8.60 -9.58
CA GLU A 56 1.20 -9.78 -10.14
C GLU A 56 1.50 -10.83 -9.07
N ARG A 57 2.07 -10.41 -7.93
CA ARG A 57 2.40 -11.30 -6.81
C ARG A 57 1.18 -12.00 -6.20
N LEU A 58 0.00 -11.40 -6.27
CA LEU A 58 -1.23 -11.93 -5.66
C LEU A 58 -2.13 -12.67 -6.65
N VAL A 59 -2.28 -12.17 -7.88
CA VAL A 59 -3.16 -12.77 -8.90
C VAL A 59 -2.43 -13.72 -9.86
N GLY A 60 -1.09 -13.66 -9.89
CA GLY A 60 -0.23 -14.36 -10.85
C GLY A 60 0.00 -13.56 -12.13
N SER A 61 1.17 -13.73 -12.74
CA SER A 61 1.63 -12.99 -13.92
C SER A 61 0.67 -13.04 -15.12
N GLY A 62 -0.03 -14.16 -15.33
CA GLY A 62 -0.98 -14.33 -16.42
C GLY A 62 -2.29 -13.54 -16.28
N ARG A 63 -2.54 -12.87 -15.14
CA ARG A 63 -3.83 -12.23 -14.83
C ARG A 63 -3.74 -10.74 -14.55
N VAL A 64 -2.55 -10.13 -14.67
CA VAL A 64 -2.34 -8.71 -14.35
C VAL A 64 -3.23 -7.79 -15.19
N ALA A 65 -3.31 -8.06 -16.50
CA ALA A 65 -4.06 -7.23 -17.44
C ALA A 65 -5.56 -7.16 -17.13
N GLU A 66 -6.16 -8.24 -16.63
CA GLU A 66 -7.57 -8.26 -16.22
C GLU A 66 -7.79 -7.75 -14.79
N ALA A 67 -6.81 -7.93 -13.89
CA ALA A 67 -6.92 -7.54 -12.49
C ALA A 67 -6.72 -6.04 -12.27
N LEU A 68 -5.79 -5.42 -13.00
CA LEU A 68 -5.40 -4.03 -12.79
C LEU A 68 -6.55 -3.02 -12.96
N PRO A 69 -7.43 -3.12 -13.99
CA PRO A 69 -8.56 -2.21 -14.12
C PRO A 69 -9.57 -2.34 -12.98
N VAL A 70 -9.85 -3.58 -12.54
CA VAL A 70 -10.77 -3.86 -11.43
C VAL A 70 -10.21 -3.30 -10.13
N TYR A 71 -8.92 -3.52 -9.87
CA TYR A 71 -8.25 -2.98 -8.71
C TYR A 71 -8.29 -1.45 -8.69
N ARG A 72 -7.88 -0.79 -9.79
CA ARG A 72 -7.82 0.68 -9.86
C ARG A 72 -9.19 1.31 -9.63
N ALA A 73 -10.23 0.79 -10.27
CA ALA A 73 -11.58 1.29 -10.10
C ALA A 73 -12.08 1.20 -8.64
N PHE A 74 -11.72 0.15 -7.92
CA PHE A 74 -12.03 0.03 -6.50
C PHE A 74 -11.13 0.94 -5.64
N TRP A 75 -9.83 0.92 -5.90
CA TRP A 75 -8.83 1.72 -5.19
C TRP A 75 -9.16 3.20 -5.21
N ASP A 76 -9.43 3.78 -6.38
CA ASP A 76 -9.67 5.22 -6.55
C ASP A 76 -10.87 5.72 -5.73
N ARG A 77 -11.84 4.83 -5.45
CA ARG A 77 -13.02 5.16 -4.65
C ARG A 77 -12.81 4.97 -3.14
N HIS A 78 -11.95 4.03 -2.75
CA HIS A 78 -11.91 3.50 -1.39
C HIS A 78 -10.55 3.65 -0.69
N MET A 79 -9.51 4.15 -1.38
CA MET A 79 -8.14 4.18 -0.84
C MET A 79 -8.03 4.99 0.47
N LEU A 80 -8.78 6.08 0.61
CA LEU A 80 -8.69 6.94 1.80
C LEU A 80 -9.51 6.45 3.00
N GLU A 81 -10.24 5.34 2.86
CA GLU A 81 -11.06 4.77 3.94
C GLU A 81 -10.18 4.09 4.99
N ASP A 82 -10.41 4.39 6.27
CA ASP A 82 -9.70 3.82 7.43
C ASP A 82 -8.17 4.02 7.41
N VAL A 83 -7.66 5.02 6.69
CA VAL A 83 -6.24 5.35 6.68
C VAL A 83 -5.88 6.13 7.94
N ALA A 84 -4.85 5.68 8.64
CA ALA A 84 -4.35 6.32 9.85
C ALA A 84 -2.84 6.56 9.77
N LEU A 85 -2.35 7.57 10.48
CA LEU A 85 -0.91 7.75 10.70
C LEU A 85 -0.37 6.60 11.56
N LEU A 86 0.83 6.13 11.25
CA LEU A 86 1.55 5.26 12.15
C LEU A 86 1.98 6.03 13.41
N PRO A 87 2.04 5.38 14.59
CA PRO A 87 2.49 6.03 15.81
C PRO A 87 3.86 6.70 15.64
N GLY A 88 3.97 7.98 15.99
CA GLY A 88 5.23 8.73 15.87
C GLY A 88 5.50 9.33 14.48
N ALA A 89 4.71 9.01 13.45
CA ALA A 89 4.98 9.49 12.09
C ALA A 89 4.87 11.02 12.00
N ARG A 90 3.85 11.62 12.60
CA ARG A 90 3.67 13.08 12.62
C ARG A 90 4.78 13.75 13.42
N GLU A 91 5.08 13.23 14.59
CA GLU A 91 6.09 13.75 15.50
C GLU A 91 7.47 13.73 14.85
N LEU A 92 7.80 12.63 14.17
CA LEU A 92 9.04 12.48 13.40
C LEU A 92 9.15 13.54 12.31
N LEU A 93 8.11 13.73 11.49
CA LEU A 93 8.12 14.70 10.40
C LEU A 93 8.26 16.12 10.91
N VAL A 94 7.53 16.49 11.97
CA VAL A 94 7.63 17.82 12.60
C VAL A 94 9.04 18.03 13.18
N ALA A 95 9.58 17.03 13.88
CA ALA A 95 10.91 17.13 14.46
C ALA A 95 12.00 17.27 13.40
N LEU A 96 11.90 16.55 12.27
CA LEU A 96 12.88 16.65 11.18
C LEU A 96 12.76 17.95 10.41
N GLN A 97 11.55 18.46 10.19
CA GLN A 97 11.33 19.76 9.54
C GLN A 97 11.90 20.92 10.37
N ALA A 98 11.83 20.83 11.70
CA ALA A 98 12.36 21.84 12.60
C ALA A 98 13.90 21.83 12.74
N ARG A 99 14.60 20.93 12.04
CA ARG A 99 16.07 20.87 12.05
C ARG A 99 16.62 21.77 10.95
N ASP A 100 17.41 22.75 11.34
CA ASP A 100 18.24 23.58 10.45
C ASP A 100 19.27 22.75 9.68
#